data_AF-A0A4Q7DJF1-F1
#
_entry.id   AF-A0A4Q7DJF1-F1
#
_cell.length_a   1.000
_cell.length_b   1.000
_cell.length_c   1.000
_cell.angle_alpha   90.00
_cell.angle_beta   90.00
_cell.angle_gamma   90.00
#
_symmetry.space_group_name_H-M   'P 1'
#
loop_
_entity.id
_entity.type
_entity.pdbx_description
1 polymer ?
#
loop_
_entity_poly.entity_id
_entity_poly.type
_entity_poly.pdbx_seq_one_letter_code
_entity_poly.pdbx_strand_id
1 'polypeptide(L)'
;MSSNKQPRTSLSTETWEKLRSLKGALSSSPTEDQELPRSPDSRKDEPKVINKSEEQKSALPQDLKKTWIDRRKEHEMVIAWLSSTFPEAFNFKNPKPLKVSITKDIYDHLPDDGTISKVKLRSALKYYTHSTYYLKALAESEDRVDLSGASVEPIDASHKEFTQKILTQRTERKKDFVKKRKPFKGGVKKEINSPK
;
A
#
# COMPACT_ATOMS: atom_id res chain seq x y z
N MET A 1 28.93 32.71 8.61
CA MET A 1 28.49 32.65 7.20
C MET A 1 28.00 31.24 6.92
N SER A 2 26.73 31.11 6.57
CA SER A 2 25.96 29.86 6.59
C SER A 2 26.31 28.94 5.41
N SER A 3 26.70 27.69 5.68
CA SER A 3 26.98 26.68 4.66
C SER A 3 25.69 26.10 4.10
N ASN A 4 25.30 26.56 2.92
CA ASN A 4 24.15 26.06 2.18
C ASN A 4 24.56 24.83 1.34
N LYS A 5 24.36 23.62 1.86
CA LYS A 5 24.56 22.37 1.10
C LYS A 5 23.33 22.10 0.23
N GLN A 6 23.49 22.31 -1.08
CA GLN A 6 22.47 21.99 -2.10
C GLN A 6 22.30 20.46 -2.27
N PRO A 7 21.08 19.95 -2.50
CA PRO A 7 20.84 18.52 -2.74
C PRO A 7 21.29 18.07 -4.14
N ARG A 8 21.92 16.90 -4.21
CA ARG A 8 22.34 16.23 -5.46
C ARG A 8 21.10 15.84 -6.28
N THR A 9 20.80 16.60 -7.34
CA THR A 9 19.90 16.20 -8.42
C THR A 9 20.60 16.48 -9.75
N SER A 10 20.60 15.50 -10.66
CA SER A 10 21.43 15.47 -11.87
C SER A 10 20.70 15.99 -13.11
N LEU A 11 20.27 17.25 -13.08
CA LEU A 11 19.81 17.97 -14.27
C LEU A 11 20.34 19.41 -14.20
N SER A 12 21.04 19.85 -15.26
CA SER A 12 21.64 21.19 -15.38
C SER A 12 20.56 22.28 -15.27
N THR A 13 20.88 23.41 -14.64
CA THR A 13 20.00 24.59 -14.53
C THR A 13 19.53 25.10 -15.90
N GLU A 14 20.29 24.85 -16.97
CA GLU A 14 19.96 25.22 -18.35
C GLU A 14 18.77 24.42 -18.92
N THR A 15 18.48 23.24 -18.38
CA THR A 15 17.40 22.38 -18.90
C THR A 15 16.01 22.84 -18.46
N TRP A 16 15.90 23.43 -17.26
CA TRP A 16 14.61 23.88 -16.72
C TRP A 16 14.16 25.23 -17.31
N GLU A 17 15.10 26.10 -17.68
CA GLU A 17 14.78 27.35 -18.37
C GLU A 17 14.35 27.13 -19.83
N LYS A 18 14.97 26.17 -20.53
CA LYS A 18 14.60 25.80 -21.90
C LYS A 18 13.16 25.25 -21.99
N LEU A 19 12.74 24.48 -20.99
CA LEU A 19 11.35 23.99 -20.85
C LEU A 19 10.35 25.11 -20.51
N ARG A 20 10.76 26.12 -19.74
CA ARG A 20 9.91 27.29 -19.43
C ARG A 20 9.72 28.18 -20.65
N SER A 21 10.77 28.35 -21.46
CA SER A 21 10.74 29.17 -22.68
C SER A 21 9.85 28.57 -23.78
N LEU A 22 9.75 27.24 -23.88
CA LEU A 22 8.88 26.58 -24.86
C LEU A 22 7.37 26.64 -24.55
N LYS A 23 6.97 26.91 -23.29
CA LYS A 23 5.55 26.97 -22.91
C LYS A 23 4.89 28.34 -23.13
N GLY A 24 5.66 29.34 -23.53
CA GLY A 24 5.18 30.69 -23.84
C GLY A 24 4.77 30.92 -25.30
N ALA A 25 4.93 29.93 -26.19
CA ALA A 25 4.83 30.13 -27.64
C ALA A 25 3.55 29.55 -28.30
N LEU A 26 2.48 29.23 -27.54
CA LEU A 26 1.23 28.72 -28.13
C LEU A 26 -0.05 29.29 -27.49
N SER A 27 -0.14 30.61 -27.29
CA SER A 27 -1.45 31.26 -27.16
C SER A 27 -1.44 32.72 -27.62
N SER A 28 -1.50 32.94 -28.92
CA SER A 28 -2.09 34.15 -29.48
C SER A 28 -2.54 33.92 -30.93
N SER A 29 -3.84 33.69 -31.10
CA SER A 29 -4.55 34.05 -32.33
C SER A 29 -5.91 34.65 -31.93
N PRO A 30 -6.19 35.91 -32.29
CA PRO A 30 -7.44 36.61 -32.04
C PRO A 30 -8.37 36.52 -33.27
N THR A 31 -9.67 36.27 -33.09
CA THR A 31 -10.74 36.65 -34.04
C THR A 31 -12.12 36.61 -33.35
N GLU A 32 -12.66 37.82 -33.14
CA GLU A 32 -14.02 38.30 -33.44
C GLU A 32 -15.27 37.49 -33.02
N ASP A 33 -15.96 38.04 -32.01
CA ASP A 33 -17.38 38.42 -31.95
C ASP A 33 -18.46 37.57 -32.65
N GLN A 34 -19.27 36.90 -31.82
CA GLN A 34 -20.73 36.83 -31.99
C GLN A 34 -21.43 36.93 -30.62
N GLU A 35 -21.99 38.10 -30.31
CA GLU A 35 -23.01 38.28 -29.28
C GLU A 35 -24.38 37.73 -29.75
N LEU A 36 -25.21 37.27 -28.80
CA LEU A 36 -26.66 37.54 -28.64
C LEU A 36 -27.24 36.65 -27.49
N PRO A 37 -28.34 37.00 -26.77
CA PRO A 37 -28.36 38.00 -25.69
C PRO A 37 -29.16 37.60 -24.40
N ARG A 38 -28.99 38.38 -23.32
CA ARG A 38 -29.91 38.68 -22.17
C ARG A 38 -30.29 37.52 -21.21
N SER A 39 -30.32 37.67 -19.89
CA SER A 39 -30.93 38.71 -19.06
C SER A 39 -30.39 38.73 -17.61
N PRO A 40 -30.64 39.81 -16.84
CA PRO A 40 -30.11 40.01 -15.49
C PRO A 40 -31.07 39.46 -14.42
N ASP A 41 -30.54 38.84 -13.36
CA ASP A 41 -31.28 38.77 -12.10
C ASP A 41 -30.33 38.84 -10.89
N SER A 42 -30.58 39.89 -10.12
CA SER A 42 -29.98 40.28 -8.86
C SER A 42 -30.54 39.47 -7.69
N ARG A 43 -29.70 38.76 -6.94
CA ARG A 43 -29.97 38.37 -5.54
C ARG A 43 -28.68 38.53 -4.74
N LYS A 44 -28.51 39.69 -4.10
CA LYS A 44 -28.84 39.95 -2.68
C LYS A 44 -27.92 39.17 -1.73
N ASP A 45 -26.86 39.86 -1.34
CA ASP A 45 -26.33 40.01 0.02
C ASP A 45 -26.79 38.97 1.05
N GLU A 46 -25.91 38.01 1.35
CA GLU A 46 -25.88 37.33 2.66
C GLU A 46 -24.48 37.55 3.24
N PRO A 47 -24.34 38.34 4.32
CA PRO A 47 -23.04 38.56 4.96
C PRO A 47 -22.61 37.27 5.65
N LYS A 48 -21.53 36.64 5.15
CA LYS A 48 -20.84 35.58 5.88
C LYS A 48 -20.14 36.20 7.08
N VAL A 49 -20.88 36.30 8.19
CA VAL A 49 -20.36 36.63 9.52
C VAL A 49 -19.30 35.59 9.86
N ILE A 50 -18.03 35.98 9.69
CA ILE A 50 -16.87 35.26 10.21
C ILE A 50 -16.87 35.55 11.72
N ASN A 51 -17.62 34.75 12.46
CA ASN A 51 -17.52 34.74 13.90
C ASN A 51 -16.17 34.13 14.29
N LYS A 52 -15.33 35.03 14.76
CA LYS A 52 -14.18 34.79 15.63
C LYS A 52 -14.60 33.85 16.77
N SER A 53 -14.16 32.60 16.70
CA SER A 53 -14.13 31.67 17.83
C SER A 53 -12.69 31.19 18.00
N GLU A 54 -11.84 32.12 18.42
CA GLU A 54 -10.72 31.76 19.27
C GLU A 54 -11.30 31.34 20.63
N GLU A 55 -10.69 30.29 21.20
CA GLU A 55 -10.89 29.83 22.58
C GLU A 55 -11.98 28.78 22.82
N GLN A 56 -11.79 27.61 22.22
CA GLN A 56 -11.88 26.35 22.98
C GLN A 56 -10.63 25.50 22.72
N LYS A 57 -9.55 25.81 23.44
CA LYS A 57 -8.49 24.85 23.75
C LYS A 57 -9.04 23.87 24.79
N SER A 58 -9.82 22.88 24.36
CA SER A 58 -10.12 21.70 25.18
C SER A 58 -9.79 20.45 24.36
N ALA A 59 -8.59 19.92 24.61
CA ALA A 59 -8.06 18.62 24.23
C ALA A 59 -8.58 18.02 22.90
N LEU A 60 -7.77 18.10 21.85
CA LEU A 60 -7.87 17.10 20.78
C LEU A 60 -7.72 15.71 21.43
N PRO A 61 -8.66 14.77 21.25
CA PRO A 61 -8.51 13.42 21.77
C PRO A 61 -7.25 12.82 21.14
N GLN A 62 -6.47 12.11 21.96
CA GLN A 62 -5.37 11.28 21.51
C GLN A 62 -5.90 10.10 20.69
N ASP A 63 -6.47 10.38 19.52
CA ASP A 63 -7.14 9.43 18.65
C ASP A 63 -6.10 8.47 18.05
N LEU A 64 -6.06 7.30 18.70
CA LEU A 64 -5.20 6.13 18.60
C LEU A 64 -4.19 6.08 17.44
N LYS A 65 -2.92 6.37 17.74
CA LYS A 65 -1.78 5.92 16.92
C LYS A 65 -1.71 4.39 16.94
N LYS A 66 -2.39 3.73 15.98
CA LYS A 66 -2.37 2.28 15.82
C LYS A 66 -0.93 1.77 15.68
N THR A 67 -0.54 0.81 16.53
CA THR A 67 0.81 0.26 16.50
C THR A 67 0.99 -0.68 15.30
N TRP A 68 2.23 -1.08 15.02
CA TRP A 68 2.49 -2.11 13.99
C TRP A 68 1.93 -3.48 14.40
N ILE A 69 1.81 -3.76 15.70
CA ILE A 69 1.24 -5.01 16.24
C ILE A 69 -0.25 -5.06 15.93
N ASP A 70 -0.96 -3.95 16.15
CA ASP A 70 -2.41 -3.89 15.91
C ASP A 70 -2.75 -4.02 14.44
N ARG A 71 -1.94 -3.42 13.55
CA ARG A 71 -2.08 -3.61 12.10
C ARG A 71 -1.85 -5.06 11.70
N ARG A 72 -0.84 -5.70 12.28
CA ARG A 72 -0.56 -7.12 12.02
C ARG A 72 -1.72 -8.01 12.46
N LYS A 73 -2.25 -7.82 13.66
CA LYS A 73 -3.40 -8.57 14.17
C LYS A 73 -4.64 -8.40 13.28
N GLU A 74 -4.89 -7.17 12.82
CA GLU A 74 -5.95 -6.91 11.85
C GLU A 74 -5.75 -7.66 10.54
N HIS A 75 -4.54 -7.70 10.00
CA HIS A 75 -4.25 -8.49 8.79
C HIS A 75 -4.46 -9.98 9.02
N GLU A 76 -3.99 -10.51 10.17
CA GLU A 76 -4.17 -11.91 10.54
C GLU A 76 -5.65 -12.27 10.68
N MET A 77 -6.47 -11.40 11.28
CA MET A 77 -7.93 -11.58 11.39
C MET A 77 -8.60 -11.64 10.01
N VAL A 78 -8.26 -10.71 9.11
CA VAL A 78 -8.84 -10.69 7.76
C VAL A 78 -8.40 -11.90 6.93
N ILE A 79 -7.14 -12.32 7.03
CA ILE A 79 -6.64 -13.51 6.33
C ILE A 79 -7.28 -14.78 6.88
N ALA A 80 -7.52 -14.85 8.20
CA ALA A 80 -8.25 -15.96 8.80
C ALA A 80 -9.68 -16.06 8.25
N TRP A 81 -10.39 -14.93 8.16
CA TRP A 81 -11.71 -14.90 7.53
C TRP A 81 -11.65 -15.35 6.06
N LEU A 82 -10.70 -14.84 5.27
CA LEU A 82 -10.52 -15.27 3.88
C LEU A 82 -10.25 -16.77 3.76
N SER A 83 -9.44 -17.33 4.65
CA SER A 83 -9.10 -18.76 4.64
C SER A 83 -10.30 -19.64 5.03
N SER A 84 -11.18 -19.14 5.89
CA SER A 84 -12.42 -19.84 6.26
C SER A 84 -13.48 -19.76 5.16
N THR A 85 -13.61 -18.61 4.48
CA THR A 85 -14.59 -18.41 3.41
C THR A 85 -14.16 -19.04 2.10
N PHE A 86 -12.87 -18.98 1.76
CA PHE A 86 -12.31 -19.43 0.49
C PHE A 86 -11.10 -20.36 0.72
N PRO A 87 -11.32 -21.57 1.26
CA PRO A 87 -10.23 -22.48 1.63
C PRO A 87 -9.42 -22.97 0.43
N GLU A 88 -10.01 -23.01 -0.76
CA GLU A 88 -9.33 -23.44 -1.98
C GLU A 88 -8.32 -22.42 -2.49
N ALA A 89 -8.57 -21.13 -2.29
CA ALA A 89 -7.73 -20.04 -2.77
C ALA A 89 -6.73 -19.56 -1.70
N PHE A 90 -7.18 -19.48 -0.44
CA PHE A 90 -6.40 -18.92 0.65
C PHE A 90 -5.96 -20.00 1.63
N ASN A 91 -4.65 -20.05 1.88
CA ASN A 91 -4.08 -20.98 2.85
C ASN A 91 -2.90 -20.31 3.57
N PHE A 92 -2.89 -20.41 4.89
CA PHE A 92 -1.86 -19.79 5.73
C PHE A 92 -0.47 -20.44 5.57
N LYS A 93 -0.42 -21.77 5.39
CA LYS A 93 0.82 -22.53 5.31
C LYS A 93 1.35 -22.59 3.88
N ASN A 94 0.48 -22.91 2.93
CA ASN A 94 0.82 -23.12 1.53
C ASN A 94 0.00 -22.17 0.65
N PRO A 95 0.36 -20.88 0.60
CA PRO A 95 -0.39 -19.90 -0.17
C PRO A 95 -0.32 -20.23 -1.67
N LYS A 96 -1.47 -20.20 -2.35
CA LYS A 96 -1.53 -20.35 -3.81
C LYS A 96 -1.40 -19.00 -4.51
N PRO A 97 -0.86 -18.94 -5.75
CA PRO A 97 -0.82 -17.72 -6.55
C PRO A 97 -2.23 -17.29 -6.93
N LEU A 98 -2.60 -16.07 -6.57
CA LEU A 98 -3.94 -15.56 -6.79
C LEU A 98 -4.07 -14.90 -8.17
N LYS A 99 -5.27 -14.98 -8.74
CA LYS A 99 -5.70 -14.23 -9.94
C LYS A 99 -5.43 -12.74 -9.78
N VAL A 100 -5.07 -12.07 -10.87
CA VAL A 100 -4.92 -10.61 -10.87
C VAL A 100 -6.27 -9.97 -10.57
N SER A 101 -6.28 -8.94 -9.72
CA SER A 101 -7.49 -8.21 -9.31
C SER A 101 -8.53 -9.01 -8.49
N ILE A 102 -8.14 -10.13 -7.87
CA ILE A 102 -9.00 -10.94 -6.98
C ILE A 102 -9.71 -10.15 -5.88
N THR A 103 -9.18 -8.98 -5.48
CA THR A 103 -9.84 -8.08 -4.52
C THR A 103 -11.24 -7.66 -4.92
N LYS A 104 -11.50 -7.50 -6.23
CA LYS A 104 -12.80 -7.06 -6.72
C LYS A 104 -13.82 -8.17 -6.53
N ASP A 105 -13.45 -9.38 -6.93
CA ASP A 105 -14.26 -10.58 -6.79
C ASP A 105 -14.61 -10.83 -5.30
N ILE A 106 -13.71 -10.52 -4.37
CA ILE A 106 -13.97 -10.64 -2.92
C ILE A 106 -14.96 -9.57 -2.40
N TYR A 107 -15.04 -8.39 -3.02
CA TYR A 107 -15.96 -7.34 -2.52
C TYR A 107 -17.42 -7.75 -2.63
N ASP A 108 -17.75 -8.58 -3.62
CA ASP A 108 -19.12 -9.06 -3.85
C ASP A 108 -19.55 -10.10 -2.78
N HIS A 109 -18.58 -10.67 -2.06
CA HIS A 109 -18.79 -11.63 -0.96
C HIS A 109 -18.53 -11.04 0.44
N LEU A 110 -18.35 -9.72 0.53
CA LEU A 110 -18.05 -9.07 1.81
C LEU A 110 -19.32 -8.96 2.67
N PRO A 111 -19.27 -9.26 3.97
CA PRO A 111 -20.44 -9.12 4.84
C PRO A 111 -20.81 -7.63 5.02
N ASP A 112 -22.11 -7.34 4.99
CA ASP A 112 -22.66 -5.99 5.17
C ASP A 112 -22.52 -5.45 6.60
N ASP A 113 -22.18 -6.33 7.55
CA ASP A 113 -22.04 -6.02 8.99
C ASP A 113 -20.84 -5.09 9.31
N GLY A 114 -20.07 -4.68 8.31
CA GLY A 114 -18.95 -3.74 8.46
C GLY A 114 -17.75 -4.32 9.22
N THR A 115 -17.73 -5.63 9.51
CA THR A 115 -16.63 -6.30 10.23
C THR A 115 -15.30 -6.13 9.50
N ILE A 116 -15.32 -6.21 8.17
CA ILE A 116 -14.15 -6.06 7.31
C ILE A 116 -14.43 -4.94 6.31
N SER A 117 -13.68 -3.85 6.37
CA SER A 117 -13.79 -2.77 5.40
C SER A 117 -12.91 -3.00 4.17
N LYS A 118 -13.29 -2.42 3.02
CA LYS A 118 -12.54 -2.54 1.75
C LYS A 118 -11.07 -2.09 1.88
N VAL A 119 -10.78 -1.15 2.78
CA VAL A 119 -9.41 -0.66 3.04
C VAL A 119 -8.60 -1.71 3.81
N LYS A 120 -9.19 -2.29 4.86
CA LYS A 120 -8.56 -3.35 5.66
C LYS A 120 -8.28 -4.58 4.79
N LEU A 121 -9.23 -4.95 3.93
CA LEU A 121 -9.06 -6.07 3.00
C LEU A 121 -7.87 -5.88 2.06
N ARG A 122 -7.76 -4.72 1.40
CA ARG A 122 -6.61 -4.42 0.52
C ARG A 122 -5.28 -4.46 1.27
N SER A 123 -5.23 -3.91 2.49
CA SER A 123 -4.02 -3.91 3.32
C SER A 123 -3.60 -5.33 3.72
N ALA A 124 -4.57 -6.14 4.16
CA ALA A 124 -4.35 -7.54 4.52
C ALA A 124 -3.91 -8.37 3.31
N LEU A 125 -4.53 -8.17 2.13
CA LEU A 125 -4.15 -8.90 0.94
C LEU A 125 -2.74 -8.52 0.46
N LYS A 126 -2.37 -7.24 0.52
CA LYS A 126 -0.99 -6.80 0.26
C LYS A 126 -0.01 -7.47 1.22
N TYR A 127 -0.36 -7.58 2.50
CA TYR A 127 0.47 -8.29 3.48
C TYR A 127 0.63 -9.78 3.12
N TYR A 128 -0.45 -10.44 2.73
CA TYR A 128 -0.46 -11.84 2.31
C TYR A 128 0.43 -12.07 1.07
N THR A 129 0.25 -11.28 0.00
CA THR A 129 1.00 -11.46 -1.26
C THR A 129 2.46 -11.05 -1.15
N HIS A 130 2.80 -10.14 -0.24
CA HIS A 130 4.20 -9.80 0.04
C HIS A 130 4.89 -10.81 0.98
N SER A 131 4.19 -11.84 1.47
CA SER A 131 4.79 -12.90 2.30
C SER A 131 5.86 -13.67 1.53
N THR A 132 6.91 -14.10 2.23
CA THR A 132 7.95 -14.94 1.61
C THR A 132 7.40 -16.29 1.13
N TYR A 133 6.38 -16.83 1.79
CA TYR A 133 5.75 -18.09 1.38
C TYR A 133 4.98 -17.91 0.07
N TYR A 134 4.26 -16.80 -0.07
CA TYR A 134 3.52 -16.47 -1.30
C TYR A 134 4.46 -16.29 -2.49
N LEU A 135 5.56 -15.53 -2.30
CA LEU A 135 6.54 -15.34 -3.37
C LEU A 135 7.23 -16.64 -3.80
N LYS A 136 7.45 -17.58 -2.87
CA LYS A 136 7.98 -18.91 -3.23
C LYS A 136 6.98 -19.69 -4.07
N ALA A 137 5.73 -19.77 -3.61
CA ALA A 137 4.67 -20.44 -4.35
C ALA A 137 4.49 -19.84 -5.76
N LEU A 138 4.50 -18.51 -5.88
CA LEU A 138 4.41 -17.82 -7.17
C LEU A 138 5.57 -18.13 -8.12
N ALA A 139 6.77 -18.40 -7.60
CA ALA A 139 7.94 -18.76 -8.40
C ALA A 139 7.91 -20.22 -8.87
N GLU A 140 7.22 -21.10 -8.14
CA GLU A 140 7.14 -22.55 -8.40
C GLU A 140 5.91 -22.94 -9.25
N SER A 141 4.83 -22.17 -9.16
CA SER A 141 3.58 -22.43 -9.86
C SER A 141 3.58 -21.98 -11.33
N GLU A 142 2.77 -22.64 -12.16
CA GLU A 142 2.52 -22.24 -13.55
C GLU A 142 1.31 -21.32 -13.69
N ASP A 143 0.22 -21.61 -12.97
CA ASP A 143 -1.05 -20.89 -13.12
C ASP A 143 -1.49 -20.17 -11.86
N ARG A 144 -2.27 -19.10 -12.04
CA ARG A 144 -2.99 -18.38 -11.00
C ARG A 144 -4.36 -18.99 -10.76
N VAL A 145 -4.77 -18.95 -9.49
CA VAL A 145 -5.98 -19.56 -8.98
C VAL A 145 -7.02 -18.49 -8.63
N ASP A 146 -8.28 -18.74 -8.93
CA ASP A 146 -9.42 -17.88 -8.54
C ASP A 146 -9.94 -18.19 -7.12
N LEU A 147 -11.12 -17.67 -6.76
CA LEU A 147 -11.77 -17.94 -5.47
C LEU A 147 -12.31 -19.37 -5.34
N SER A 148 -12.66 -20.01 -6.46
CA SER A 148 -13.20 -21.37 -6.52
C SER A 148 -12.11 -22.46 -6.55
N GLY A 149 -10.85 -22.08 -6.74
CA GLY A 149 -9.73 -23.01 -6.86
C GLY A 149 -9.37 -23.35 -8.30
N ALA A 150 -10.02 -22.75 -9.30
CA ALA A 150 -9.76 -23.00 -10.71
C ALA A 150 -8.51 -22.23 -11.19
N SER A 151 -7.72 -22.87 -12.06
CA SER A 151 -6.64 -22.21 -12.81
C SER A 151 -7.24 -21.30 -13.88
N VAL A 152 -6.96 -20.00 -13.80
CA VAL A 152 -7.55 -18.99 -14.71
C VAL A 152 -6.52 -18.31 -15.60
N GLU A 153 -5.32 -18.03 -15.08
CA GLU A 153 -4.36 -17.18 -15.77
C GLU A 153 -2.94 -17.74 -15.63
N PRO A 154 -2.24 -18.02 -16.74
CA PRO A 154 -0.85 -18.48 -16.67
C PRO A 154 0.07 -17.37 -16.16
N ILE A 155 1.10 -17.75 -15.40
CA ILE A 155 2.07 -16.84 -14.82
C ILE A 155 3.20 -16.62 -15.81
N ASP A 156 3.32 -15.38 -16.29
CA ASP A 156 4.41 -14.98 -17.17
C ASP A 156 5.80 -15.20 -16.54
N ALA A 157 6.75 -15.62 -17.37
CA ALA A 157 8.13 -15.88 -16.96
C ALA A 157 8.78 -14.65 -16.33
N SER A 158 8.50 -13.44 -16.84
CA SER A 158 9.02 -12.19 -16.29
C SER A 158 8.60 -11.97 -14.84
N HIS A 159 7.37 -12.35 -14.48
CA HIS A 159 6.89 -12.28 -13.11
C HIS A 159 7.60 -13.28 -12.20
N LYS A 160 7.89 -14.49 -12.68
CA LYS A 160 8.67 -15.48 -11.93
C LYS A 160 10.09 -14.99 -11.68
N GLU A 161 10.77 -14.45 -12.70
CA GLU A 161 12.11 -13.87 -12.56
C GLU A 161 12.16 -12.72 -11.56
N PHE A 162 11.21 -11.79 -11.64
CA PHE A 162 11.12 -10.68 -10.69
C PHE A 162 10.91 -11.18 -9.26
N THR A 163 10.07 -12.20 -9.09
CA THR A 163 9.79 -12.82 -7.80
C THR A 163 11.04 -13.50 -7.23
N GLN A 164 11.80 -14.23 -8.05
CA GLN A 164 13.07 -14.82 -7.67
C GLN A 164 14.09 -13.76 -7.23
N LYS A 165 14.20 -12.64 -7.97
CA LYS A 165 15.05 -11.50 -7.59
C LYS A 165 14.66 -10.90 -6.23
N ILE A 166 13.37 -10.81 -5.92
CA ILE A 166 12.91 -10.35 -4.59
C ILE A 166 13.34 -11.34 -3.51
N LEU A 167 13.19 -12.65 -3.75
CA LEU A 167 13.53 -13.68 -2.79
C LEU A 167 15.04 -13.68 -2.50
N THR A 168 15.90 -13.62 -3.52
CA THR A 168 17.35 -13.56 -3.34
C THR A 168 17.74 -12.34 -2.51
N GLN A 169 17.24 -11.15 -2.87
CA GLN A 169 17.51 -9.92 -2.13
C GLN A 169 17.05 -10.00 -0.67
N ARG A 170 15.90 -10.62 -0.39
CA ARG A 170 15.41 -10.82 0.99
C ARG A 170 16.30 -11.78 1.77
N THR A 171 16.79 -12.85 1.14
CA THR A 171 17.69 -13.80 1.79
C THR A 171 19.05 -13.19 2.11
N GLU A 172 19.61 -12.39 1.21
CA GLU A 172 20.86 -11.66 1.42
C GLU A 172 20.76 -10.68 2.58
N ARG A 173 19.70 -9.85 2.60
CA ARG A 173 19.44 -8.93 3.71
C ARG A 173 19.32 -9.64 5.06
N LYS A 174 18.70 -10.82 5.08
CA LYS A 174 18.62 -11.66 6.30
C LYS A 174 20.00 -12.16 6.72
N LYS A 175 20.82 -12.66 5.79
CA LYS A 175 22.20 -13.10 6.08
C LYS A 175 23.05 -11.95 6.64
N ASP A 176 22.95 -10.76 6.06
CA ASP A 176 23.69 -9.58 6.51
C ASP A 176 23.26 -9.14 7.91
N PHE A 177 21.96 -9.20 8.21
CA PHE A 177 21.44 -8.90 9.54
C PHE A 177 21.95 -9.91 10.59
N VAL A 178 22.00 -11.20 10.25
CA VAL A 178 22.53 -12.24 11.13
C VAL A 178 24.02 -12.03 11.38
N LYS A 179 24.82 -11.72 10.35
CA LYS A 179 26.26 -11.43 10.48
C LYS A 179 26.55 -10.21 11.38
N LYS A 180 25.71 -9.16 11.28
CA LYS A 180 25.88 -7.92 12.07
C LYS A 180 25.49 -8.08 13.54
N ARG A 181 24.63 -9.05 13.88
CA ARG A 181 24.29 -9.33 15.27
C ARG A 181 25.38 -10.20 15.88
N LYS A 182 26.16 -9.65 16.82
CA LYS A 182 27.08 -10.46 17.65
C LYS A 182 26.30 -11.64 18.25
N PRO A 183 26.84 -12.87 18.27
CA PRO A 183 26.19 -13.97 18.97
C PRO A 183 26.00 -13.55 20.44
N PHE A 184 24.76 -13.60 20.92
CA PHE A 184 24.46 -13.36 22.32
C PHE A 184 25.05 -14.52 23.12
N LYS A 185 26.28 -14.35 23.63
CA LYS A 185 26.92 -15.25 24.59
C LYS A 185 26.25 -15.03 25.95
N GLY A 186 25.14 -15.71 26.20
CA GLY A 186 24.44 -15.68 27.49
C GLY A 186 23.72 -16.99 27.72
N GLY A 187 24.39 -17.92 28.40
CA GLY A 187 23.85 -19.22 28.76
C GLY A 187 23.08 -19.18 30.07
N VAL A 188 22.03 -19.99 30.15
CA VAL A 188 21.69 -20.80 31.34
C VAL A 188 21.06 -22.08 30.79
N LYS A 189 21.79 -23.20 30.87
CA LYS A 189 21.18 -24.53 30.75
C LYS A 189 20.40 -24.76 32.03
N LYS A 190 19.07 -24.64 32.00
CA LYS A 190 18.24 -25.22 33.06
C LYS A 190 18.22 -26.71 32.83
N GLU A 191 19.04 -27.43 33.59
CA GLU A 191 18.92 -28.87 33.78
C GLU A 191 17.53 -29.15 34.37
N ILE A 192 16.68 -29.79 33.57
CA ILE A 192 15.40 -30.30 34.02
C ILE A 192 15.69 -31.68 34.60
N ASN A 193 15.95 -31.76 35.90
CA ASN A 193 15.96 -33.04 36.61
C ASN A 193 14.51 -33.53 36.73
N SER A 194 14.15 -34.54 35.93
CA SER A 194 12.94 -35.32 36.15
C SER A 194 13.18 -36.29 37.32
N PRO A 195 12.31 -36.33 38.35
CA PRO A 195 12.40 -37.33 39.40
C PRO A 195 12.02 -38.71 38.86
N LYS A 196 12.66 -39.72 39.46
CA LYS A 196 12.61 -41.14 39.12
C LYS A 196 11.36 -41.82 39.66
#